data_AF-A6SU30-F1
#
_entry.id   AF-A6SU30-F1
#
_cell.length_a   1.000
_cell.length_b   1.000
_cell.length_c   1.000
_cell.angle_alpha   90.00
_cell.angle_beta   90.00
_cell.angle_gamma   90.00
#
_symmetry.space_group_name_H-M   'P 1'
#
loop_
_entity.id
_entity.type
_entity.pdbx_description
1 polymer ?
#
loop_
_entity_poly.entity_id
_entity_poly.type
_entity_poly.pdbx_seq_one_letter_code
_entity_poly.pdbx_strand_id
1 'polypeptide(L)'
;MCPSNQYAPNPACRNAITAATSFYRKYHGAYNSHMDITLPELEEAINYWRALRPSLGEERALSPEVNELAKLYALMIFHQQRSAPFESLDAVNRQLIETWRKQAA
;
A
#
# COMPACT_ATOMS: atom_id res chain seq x y z
N MET A 1 -8.52 54.04 8.24
CA MET A 1 -7.56 53.31 7.40
C MET A 1 -7.19 51.99 8.07
N CYS A 2 -7.48 50.87 7.40
CA CYS A 2 -6.78 49.57 7.52
C CYS A 2 -6.76 48.98 6.09
N PRO A 3 -5.61 48.54 5.54
CA PRO A 3 -5.58 48.03 4.17
C PRO A 3 -6.01 46.56 4.12
N SER A 4 -6.83 46.26 3.12
CA SER A 4 -7.38 44.94 2.82
C SER A 4 -6.27 43.90 2.59
N ASN A 5 -6.41 42.75 3.25
CA ASN A 5 -5.55 41.58 3.19
C ASN A 5 -5.30 41.10 1.74
N GLN A 6 -4.10 41.38 1.21
CA GLN A 6 -3.64 41.01 -0.13
C GLN A 6 -3.10 39.57 -0.26
N TYR A 7 -3.25 38.74 0.78
CA TYR A 7 -2.74 37.35 0.82
C TYR A 7 -3.83 36.28 0.63
N ALA A 8 -4.89 36.55 -0.13
CA ALA A 8 -5.80 35.48 -0.54
C ALA A 8 -5.19 34.74 -1.76
N PRO A 9 -4.85 33.43 -1.65
CA PRO A 9 -4.28 32.71 -2.78
C PRO A 9 -5.27 32.63 -3.94
N ASN A 10 -4.80 33.00 -5.13
CA ASN A 10 -5.53 32.97 -6.40
C ASN A 10 -6.22 31.59 -6.57
N PRO A 11 -7.51 31.53 -6.96
CA PRO A 11 -8.22 30.27 -7.20
C PRO A 11 -7.49 29.33 -8.19
N ALA A 12 -6.70 29.86 -9.13
CA ALA A 12 -5.84 29.08 -10.01
C ALA A 12 -4.73 28.31 -9.26
N CYS A 13 -4.15 28.91 -8.21
CA CYS A 13 -3.16 28.24 -7.35
C CYS A 13 -3.79 27.12 -6.51
N ARG A 14 -5.06 27.28 -6.09
CA ARG A 14 -5.81 26.24 -5.36
C ARG A 14 -6.05 24.98 -6.22
N ASN A 15 -6.36 25.17 -7.51
CA ASN A 15 -6.52 24.07 -8.46
C ASN A 15 -5.17 23.42 -8.79
N ALA A 16 -4.10 24.21 -8.93
CA ALA A 16 -2.75 23.71 -9.18
C ALA A 16 -2.21 22.87 -8.00
N ILE A 17 -2.47 23.27 -6.75
CA ILE A 17 -2.08 22.47 -5.56
C ILE A 17 -2.83 21.14 -5.55
N THR A 18 -4.14 21.14 -5.82
CA THR A 18 -4.92 19.89 -5.86
C THR A 18 -4.43 18.94 -6.96
N ALA A 19 -4.16 19.48 -8.16
CA ALA A 19 -3.62 18.71 -9.28
C ALA A 19 -2.21 18.16 -8.99
N ALA A 20 -1.33 18.98 -8.41
CA ALA A 20 0.01 18.56 -8.01
C ALA A 20 -0.03 17.51 -6.88
N THR A 21 -0.96 17.62 -5.93
CA THR A 21 -1.11 16.64 -4.85
C THR A 21 -1.62 15.29 -5.37
N SER A 22 -2.56 15.30 -6.32
CA SER A 22 -3.03 14.08 -7.00
C SER A 22 -1.97 13.47 -7.92
N PHE A 23 -1.17 14.30 -8.59
CA PHE A 23 -0.04 13.87 -9.41
C PHE A 23 1.05 13.23 -8.53
N TYR A 24 1.51 13.92 -7.48
CA TYR A 24 2.48 13.35 -6.54
C TYR A 24 1.96 12.09 -5.85
N ARG A 25 0.69 12.01 -5.45
CA ARG A 25 0.10 10.77 -4.90
C ARG A 25 0.13 9.61 -5.91
N LYS A 26 -0.13 9.90 -7.19
CA LYS A 26 -0.13 8.90 -8.28
C LYS A 26 1.29 8.42 -8.63
N TYR A 27 2.26 9.32 -8.71
CA TYR A 27 3.64 8.98 -9.09
C TYR A 27 4.50 8.51 -7.91
N HIS A 28 4.28 9.01 -6.70
CA HIS A 28 4.92 8.53 -5.48
C HIS A 28 4.43 7.12 -5.12
N GLY A 29 3.14 6.81 -5.32
CA GLY A 29 2.64 5.45 -5.16
C GLY A 29 3.29 4.44 -6.12
N ALA A 30 3.60 4.86 -7.35
CA ALA A 30 4.26 4.01 -8.34
C ALA A 30 5.76 3.80 -8.05
N TYR A 31 6.49 4.84 -7.66
CA TYR A 31 7.92 4.74 -7.31
C TYR A 31 8.13 4.02 -5.96
N ASN A 32 7.30 4.31 -4.96
CA ASN A 32 7.37 3.62 -3.68
C ASN A 32 6.85 2.18 -3.74
N SER A 33 6.22 1.73 -4.83
CA SER A 33 5.81 0.32 -4.96
C SER A 33 6.97 -0.68 -4.80
N HIS A 34 8.23 -0.26 -4.95
CA HIS A 34 9.39 -1.12 -4.63
C HIS A 34 9.94 -0.90 -3.22
N MET A 35 9.88 0.34 -2.70
CA MET A 35 10.45 0.72 -1.40
C MET A 35 9.49 0.50 -0.23
N ASP A 36 8.20 0.52 -0.49
CA ASP A 36 7.11 0.29 0.44
C ASP A 36 6.17 -0.81 -0.12
N ILE A 37 5.36 -1.38 0.76
CA ILE A 37 4.18 -2.15 0.41
C ILE A 37 2.94 -1.40 0.90
N THR A 38 1.97 -1.15 0.02
CA THR A 38 0.70 -0.54 0.39
C THR A 38 -0.34 -1.59 0.80
N LEU A 39 -1.37 -1.19 1.57
CA LEU A 39 -2.48 -2.10 1.92
C LEU A 39 -3.13 -2.76 0.68
N PRO A 40 -3.46 -2.03 -0.41
CA PRO A 40 -4.03 -2.65 -1.61
C PRO A 40 -3.10 -3.66 -2.28
N GLU A 41 -1.81 -3.37 -2.40
CA GLU A 41 -0.84 -4.34 -2.95
C GLU A 41 -0.72 -5.58 -2.07
N LEU A 42 -0.76 -5.40 -0.75
CA LEU A 42 -0.76 -6.53 0.18
C LEU A 42 -2.04 -7.37 0.04
N GLU A 43 -3.20 -6.75 -0.16
CA GLU A 43 -4.47 -7.44 -0.45
C GLU A 43 -4.40 -8.23 -1.76
N GLU A 44 -3.82 -7.67 -2.82
CA GLU A 44 -3.59 -8.36 -4.08
C GLU A 44 -2.64 -9.54 -3.93
N ALA A 45 -1.54 -9.37 -3.20
CA ALA A 45 -0.60 -10.45 -2.89
C ALA A 45 -1.30 -11.59 -2.12
N ILE A 46 -2.09 -11.25 -1.09
CA ILE A 46 -2.87 -12.23 -0.33
C ILE A 46 -3.84 -12.98 -1.25
N ASN A 47 -4.53 -12.28 -2.15
CA ASN A 47 -5.45 -12.90 -3.10
C ASN A 47 -4.73 -13.84 -4.09
N TYR A 48 -3.55 -13.44 -4.56
CA TYR A 48 -2.70 -14.30 -5.40
C TYR A 48 -2.32 -15.60 -4.69
N TRP A 49 -1.83 -15.51 -3.45
CA TRP A 49 -1.44 -16.70 -2.69
C TRP A 49 -2.63 -17.60 -2.35
N ARG A 50 -3.80 -17.04 -2.04
CA ARG A 50 -5.04 -17.83 -1.87
C ARG A 50 -5.44 -18.58 -3.13
N ALA A 51 -5.28 -17.97 -4.30
CA ALA A 51 -5.60 -18.61 -5.58
C ALA A 51 -4.58 -19.73 -5.92
N LEU A 52 -3.29 -19.51 -5.61
CA LEU A 52 -2.21 -20.46 -5.89
C LEU A 52 -2.14 -21.63 -4.89
N ARG A 53 -2.54 -21.38 -3.64
CA ARG A 53 -2.56 -22.33 -2.52
C ARG A 53 -3.93 -22.25 -1.85
N PRO A 54 -4.97 -22.81 -2.49
CA PRO A 54 -6.27 -22.88 -1.84
C PRO A 54 -6.16 -23.69 -0.55
N SER A 55 -6.97 -23.33 0.45
CA SER A 55 -7.11 -24.10 1.69
C SER A 55 -7.38 -25.58 1.36
N LEU A 56 -6.54 -26.47 1.87
CA LEU A 56 -6.68 -27.92 1.67
C LEU A 56 -7.50 -28.51 2.82
N GLY A 57 -8.70 -29.04 2.52
CA GLY A 57 -9.52 -29.82 3.45
C GLY A 57 -10.79 -29.14 3.98
N GLU A 58 -11.55 -29.88 4.80
CA GLU A 58 -12.75 -29.40 5.56
C GLU A 58 -12.39 -28.31 6.59
N GLU A 59 -11.11 -28.24 6.96
CA GLU A 59 -10.57 -27.23 7.84
C GLU A 59 -10.28 -25.99 6.99
N ARG A 60 -11.02 -24.89 7.23
CA ARG A 60 -10.85 -23.57 6.59
C ARG A 60 -9.52 -22.90 6.96
N ALA A 61 -8.45 -23.67 7.12
CA ALA A 61 -7.12 -23.20 7.47
C ALA A 61 -6.49 -22.48 6.27
N LEU A 62 -5.91 -21.31 6.54
CA LEU A 62 -5.12 -20.58 5.55
C LEU A 62 -3.80 -21.33 5.30
N SER A 63 -3.26 -21.22 4.09
CA SER A 63 -1.89 -21.68 3.85
C SER A 63 -0.92 -20.86 4.72
N PRO A 64 0.25 -21.40 5.08
CA PRO A 64 1.26 -20.68 5.87
C PRO A 64 1.61 -19.31 5.27
N GLU A 65 1.72 -19.23 3.94
CA GLU A 65 2.04 -17.99 3.21
C GLU A 65 0.93 -16.94 3.37
N VAL A 66 -0.32 -17.36 3.18
CA VAL A 66 -1.48 -16.47 3.34
C VAL A 66 -1.62 -16.03 4.79
N ASN A 67 -1.29 -16.90 5.75
CA ASN A 67 -1.32 -16.58 7.17
C ASN A 67 -0.30 -15.50 7.55
N GLU A 68 0.95 -15.59 7.06
CA GLU A 68 1.96 -14.55 7.34
C GLU A 68 1.59 -13.19 6.74
N LEU A 69 1.13 -13.16 5.49
CA LEU A 69 0.68 -11.91 4.87
C LEU A 69 -0.56 -11.33 5.57
N ALA A 70 -1.49 -12.19 6.03
CA ALA A 70 -2.66 -11.75 6.78
C ALA A 70 -2.28 -11.15 8.15
N LYS A 71 -1.25 -11.68 8.83
CA LYS A 71 -0.73 -11.07 10.06
C LYS A 71 -0.15 -9.67 9.78
N LEU A 72 0.65 -9.52 8.72
CA LEU A 72 1.18 -8.22 8.33
C LEU A 72 0.05 -7.23 8.03
N TYR A 73 -0.98 -7.66 7.31
CA TYR A 73 -2.16 -6.85 7.02
C TYR A 73 -2.88 -6.41 8.31
N ALA A 74 -3.09 -7.32 9.26
CA ALA A 74 -3.70 -7.02 10.54
C ALA A 74 -2.87 -6.00 11.34
N LEU A 75 -1.54 -6.14 11.35
CA LEU A 75 -0.64 -5.18 12.00
C LEU A 75 -0.73 -3.79 11.37
N MET A 76 -0.76 -3.71 10.03
CA MET A 76 -0.90 -2.43 9.33
C MET A 76 -2.22 -1.73 9.67
N ILE A 77 -3.34 -2.46 9.71
CA ILE A 77 -4.63 -1.90 10.15
C ILE A 77 -4.57 -1.45 11.61
N PHE A 78 -4.02 -2.28 12.50
CA PHE A 78 -3.93 -1.99 13.92
C PHE A 78 -3.14 -0.71 14.20
N HIS A 79 -2.03 -0.52 13.48
CA HIS A 79 -1.20 0.69 13.57
C HIS A 79 -1.70 1.85 12.69
N GLN A 80 -2.84 1.68 11.99
CA GLN A 80 -3.41 2.66 11.05
C GLN A 80 -2.42 3.07 9.93
N GLN A 81 -1.55 2.15 9.54
CA GLN A 81 -0.57 2.33 8.49
C GLN A 81 -1.16 1.94 7.14
N ARG A 82 -1.08 2.86 6.17
CA ARG A 82 -1.53 2.61 4.78
C ARG A 82 -0.45 2.01 3.90
N SER A 83 0.81 2.16 4.32
CA SER A 83 1.98 1.56 3.71
C SER A 83 3.00 1.22 4.78
N ALA A 84 3.83 0.21 4.50
CA ALA A 84 4.94 -0.19 5.34
C ALA A 84 6.22 -0.21 4.50
N PRO A 85 7.35 0.31 5.01
CA PRO A 85 8.64 0.19 4.35
C PRO A 85 8.97 -1.28 4.09
N PHE A 86 9.30 -1.61 2.85
CA PHE A 86 9.58 -2.99 2.46
C PHE A 86 10.77 -3.57 3.22
N GLU A 87 11.77 -2.73 3.50
CA GLU A 87 12.96 -3.11 4.26
C GLU A 87 12.66 -3.45 5.72
N SER A 88 11.61 -2.87 6.32
CA SER A 88 11.26 -3.12 7.73
C SER A 88 10.45 -4.39 7.96
N LEU A 89 9.97 -5.02 6.88
CA LEU A 89 9.24 -6.29 6.95
C LEU A 89 10.19 -7.42 7.39
N ASP A 90 9.64 -8.51 7.92
CA ASP A 90 10.43 -9.72 8.13
C ASP A 90 10.83 -10.37 6.79
N ALA A 91 11.80 -11.30 6.86
CA ALA A 91 12.33 -11.96 5.67
C ALA A 91 11.28 -12.79 4.92
N VAL A 92 10.30 -13.38 5.63
CA VAL A 92 9.27 -14.22 5.02
C VAL A 92 8.30 -13.38 4.21
N ASN A 93 7.80 -12.30 4.79
CA ASN A 93 6.92 -11.34 4.14
C ASN A 93 7.60 -10.70 2.92
N ARG A 94 8.87 -10.30 3.03
CA ARG A 94 9.63 -9.80 1.88
C ARG A 94 9.68 -10.83 0.74
N GLN A 95 10.03 -12.07 1.04
CA GLN A 95 10.14 -13.11 0.03
C GLN A 95 8.80 -13.39 -0.66
N LEU A 96 7.69 -13.44 0.10
CA LEU A 96 6.35 -13.69 -0.46
C LEU A 96 5.89 -12.55 -1.36
N ILE A 97 6.12 -11.31 -0.95
CA ILE A 97 5.76 -10.11 -1.72
C ILE A 97 6.62 -10.01 -2.98
N GLU A 98 7.94 -10.25 -2.89
CA GLU A 98 8.82 -10.26 -4.07
C GLU A 98 8.43 -11.34 -5.08
N THR A 99 8.13 -12.55 -4.60
CA THR A 99 7.66 -13.64 -5.47
C THR A 99 6.38 -13.24 -6.19
N TRP A 100 5.41 -12.66 -5.48
CA TRP A 100 4.19 -12.15 -6.10
C TRP A 100 4.47 -11.04 -7.11
N ARG A 101 5.28 -10.03 -6.77
CA ARG A 101 5.65 -8.92 -7.67
C ARG A 101 6.30 -9.41 -8.96
N LYS A 102 7.16 -10.42 -8.89
CA LYS A 102 7.79 -11.05 -10.06
C LYS A 102 6.80 -11.78 -10.98
N GLN A 103 5.65 -12.19 -10.46
CA GLN A 103 4.61 -12.90 -11.20
C GLN A 103 3.49 -11.97 -11.68
N ALA A 104 3.33 -10.81 -11.05
CA ALA A 104 2.37 -9.78 -11.44
C ALA A 104 2.90 -8.83 -12.54
N ALA A 105 4.22 -8.85 -12.81
CA ALA A 105 4.88 -8.12 -13.90
C ALA A 105 4.81 -8.89 -15.23
#